data_AF-A0A524N3H9-F1
#
_entry.id   AF-A0A524N3H9-F1
#
_cell.length_a   1.000
_cell.length_b   1.000
_cell.length_c   1.000
_cell.angle_alpha   90.00
_cell.angle_beta   90.00
_cell.angle_gamma   90.00
#
_symmetry.space_group_name_H-M   'P 1'
#
loop_
_entity.id
_entity.type
_entity.pdbx_description
1 polymer ?
#
loop_
_entity_poly.entity_id
_entity_poly.type
_entity_poly.pdbx_seq_one_letter_code
_entity_poly.pdbx_strand_id
1 'polypeptide(L)'
;MRPHPIAPWDDIAIDTPTGALVSTVDVVILRWEPDDGNDDHSVLYGRCLHRGVKLADGRVDGPDLICGVHGWDYRRDTGISAYNNDEALHRFHSWVDEGQVFVDLDEFETWEQANPQPYDRSAYQGEFADPHGAPEEPHVRTIQVMAAGGGGSHGAMGAMG
;
A
#
# COMPACT_ATOMS: atom_id res chain seq x y z
N MET A 1 13.51 -20.10 0.29
CA MET A 1 12.79 -19.54 1.45
C MET A 1 13.79 -18.97 2.44
N ARG A 2 13.95 -17.65 2.39
CA ARG A 2 14.77 -16.89 3.34
C ARG A 2 13.84 -16.12 4.28
N PRO A 3 13.79 -16.45 5.57
CA PRO A 3 12.92 -15.76 6.52
C PRO A 3 13.36 -14.31 6.71
N HIS A 4 12.41 -13.37 6.59
CA HIS A 4 12.63 -11.95 6.87
C HIS A 4 11.58 -11.44 7.85
N PRO A 5 11.97 -10.94 9.05
CA PRO A 5 11.02 -10.42 10.02
C PRO A 5 10.48 -9.05 9.58
N ILE A 6 9.18 -8.82 9.74
CA ILE A 6 8.53 -7.56 9.31
C ILE A 6 7.84 -6.79 10.43
N ALA A 7 7.34 -7.46 11.47
CA ALA A 7 6.71 -6.80 12.62
C ALA A 7 6.52 -7.78 13.80
N PRO A 8 6.58 -7.31 15.06
CA PRO A 8 6.13 -8.08 16.22
C PRO A 8 4.64 -8.40 16.12
N TRP A 9 4.26 -9.62 16.48
CA TRP A 9 2.87 -10.06 16.40
C TRP A 9 1.94 -9.19 17.25
N ASP A 10 2.39 -8.83 18.44
CA ASP A 10 1.61 -8.03 19.40
C ASP A 10 1.51 -6.55 19.03
N ASP A 11 2.35 -6.06 18.11
CA ASP A 11 2.27 -4.70 17.57
C ASP A 11 1.21 -4.59 16.47
N ILE A 12 0.73 -5.71 15.93
CA ILE A 12 -0.30 -5.75 14.89
C ILE A 12 -1.66 -5.87 15.59
N ALA A 13 -2.38 -4.75 15.66
CA ALA A 13 -3.72 -4.71 16.21
C ALA A 13 -4.74 -5.39 15.29
N ILE A 14 -5.73 -6.03 15.91
CA ILE A 14 -6.88 -6.63 15.21
C ILE A 14 -7.60 -5.57 14.38
N ASP A 15 -7.95 -5.92 13.14
CA ASP A 15 -8.71 -5.10 12.19
C ASP A 15 -8.09 -3.72 11.93
N THR A 16 -6.79 -3.56 12.17
CA THR A 16 -6.05 -2.32 11.94
C THR A 16 -4.91 -2.56 10.95
N PRO A 17 -4.95 -1.95 9.75
CA PRO A 17 -3.88 -2.08 8.77
C PRO A 17 -2.53 -1.62 9.34
N THR A 18 -1.53 -2.48 9.25
CA THR A 18 -0.16 -2.17 9.71
C THR A 18 0.79 -2.17 8.51
N GLY A 19 1.45 -1.05 8.25
CA GLY A 19 2.38 -0.93 7.13
C GLY A 19 3.78 -1.44 7.48
N ALA A 20 4.42 -2.12 6.53
CA ALA A 20 5.86 -2.42 6.58
C ALA A 20 6.49 -2.22 5.20
N LEU A 21 7.83 -2.13 5.17
CA LEU A 21 8.61 -2.03 3.94
C LEU A 21 9.57 -3.20 3.88
N VAL A 22 9.47 -4.02 2.83
CA VAL A 22 10.39 -5.14 2.57
C VAL A 22 11.11 -4.83 1.27
N SER A 23 12.43 -4.64 1.33
CA SER A 23 13.20 -4.09 0.20
C SER A 23 12.62 -2.73 -0.23
N THR A 24 12.11 -2.60 -1.47
CA THR A 24 11.41 -1.38 -1.95
C THR A 24 9.89 -1.51 -1.95
N VAL A 25 9.35 -2.68 -1.61
CA VAL A 25 7.94 -3.03 -1.69
C VAL A 25 7.22 -2.68 -0.39
N ASP A 26 6.27 -1.74 -0.46
CA ASP A 26 5.35 -1.52 0.66
C ASP A 26 4.42 -2.73 0.79
N VAL A 27 4.19 -3.16 2.03
CA VAL A 27 3.22 -4.20 2.36
C VAL A 27 2.26 -3.70 3.42
N VAL A 28 1.07 -4.30 3.45
CA VAL A 28 0.09 -4.12 4.51
C VAL A 28 -0.15 -5.46 5.19
N ILE A 29 -0.02 -5.45 6.51
CA ILE A 29 -0.27 -6.58 7.39
C ILE A 29 -1.65 -6.37 7.99
N LEU A 30 -2.46 -7.42 7.93
CA LEU A 30 -3.81 -7.46 8.50
C LEU A 30 -3.87 -8.65 9.44
N ARG A 31 -4.41 -8.44 10.64
CA ARG A 31 -4.68 -9.48 11.64
C ARG A 31 -6.16 -9.41 12.00
N TRP A 32 -6.79 -10.56 12.14
CA TRP A 32 -8.19 -10.65 12.55
C TRP A 32 -8.43 -11.88 13.40
N GLU A 33 -9.54 -11.88 14.15
CA GLU A 33 -10.00 -13.01 14.94
C GLU A 33 -11.16 -13.71 14.19
N PRO A 34 -10.96 -14.94 13.67
CA PRO A 34 -12.04 -15.77 13.13
C PRO A 34 -12.89 -16.39 14.25
N ASP A 35 -14.06 -16.92 13.87
CA ASP A 35 -15.01 -17.55 14.81
C ASP A 35 -14.45 -18.79 15.54
N ASP A 36 -13.35 -19.37 15.04
CA ASP A 36 -12.69 -20.54 15.65
C ASP A 36 -11.76 -20.19 16.82
N GLY A 37 -11.60 -18.89 17.11
CA GLY A 37 -10.83 -18.36 18.23
C GLY A 37 -9.32 -18.36 18.03
N ASN A 38 -8.82 -18.60 16.81
CA ASN A 38 -7.40 -18.48 16.50
C ASN A 38 -7.15 -17.34 15.51
N ASP A 39 -6.49 -16.29 15.97
CA ASP A 39 -6.13 -15.16 15.12
C ASP A 39 -5.45 -15.61 13.81
N ASP A 40 -5.88 -14.99 12.72
CA ASP A 40 -5.34 -15.21 11.39
C ASP A 40 -4.80 -13.89 10.83
N HIS A 41 -3.99 -13.98 9.78
CA HIS A 41 -3.33 -12.83 9.18
C HIS A 41 -3.06 -12.99 7.69
N SER A 42 -2.77 -11.85 7.07
CA SER A 42 -2.26 -11.77 5.71
C SER A 42 -1.20 -10.68 5.60
N VAL A 43 -0.23 -10.89 4.71
CA VAL A 43 0.66 -9.84 4.22
C VAL A 43 0.35 -9.63 2.74
N LEU A 44 -0.20 -8.45 2.42
CA LEU A 44 -0.60 -8.08 1.05
C LEU A 44 0.31 -6.98 0.52
N TYR A 45 0.36 -6.83 -0.81
CA TYR A 45 0.94 -5.63 -1.43
C TYR A 45 0.27 -4.37 -0.84
N GLY A 46 1.10 -3.42 -0.40
CA GLY A 46 0.69 -2.35 0.50
C GLY A 46 0.17 -1.09 -0.18
N ARG A 47 0.04 -1.10 -1.51
CA ARG A 47 -0.41 0.07 -2.29
C ARG A 47 -1.69 -0.27 -3.05
N CYS A 48 -2.65 0.64 -2.99
CA CYS A 48 -3.91 0.50 -3.70
C CYS A 48 -3.66 0.48 -5.21
N LEU A 49 -4.14 -0.55 -5.92
CA LEU A 49 -3.97 -0.69 -7.37
C LEU A 49 -4.65 0.42 -8.18
N HIS A 50 -5.59 1.14 -7.58
CA HIS A 50 -6.20 2.31 -8.21
C HIS A 50 -5.20 3.47 -8.36
N ARG A 51 -4.53 3.92 -7.29
CA ARG A 51 -3.72 5.17 -7.27
C ARG A 51 -2.39 5.10 -6.53
N GLY A 52 -1.97 3.94 -6.04
CA GLY A 52 -0.71 3.79 -5.34
C GLY A 52 -0.66 4.42 -3.94
N VAL A 53 -1.82 4.67 -3.32
CA VAL A 53 -1.88 5.13 -1.92
C VAL A 53 -1.59 3.97 -0.98
N LYS A 54 -0.90 4.23 0.13
CA LYS A 54 -0.65 3.22 1.15
C LYS A 54 -1.96 2.71 1.75
N LEU A 55 -2.13 1.40 1.72
CA LEU A 55 -3.29 0.75 2.33
C LEU A 55 -3.18 0.67 3.86
N ALA A 56 -1.98 0.90 4.41
CA ALA A 56 -1.79 1.12 5.84
C ALA A 56 -2.54 2.37 6.37
N ASP A 57 -2.79 3.36 5.50
CA ASP A 57 -3.60 4.55 5.84
C ASP A 57 -5.12 4.30 5.62
N GLY A 58 -5.49 3.07 5.32
CA GLY A 58 -6.87 2.63 5.13
C GLY A 58 -7.55 2.21 6.43
N ARG A 59 -8.60 1.40 6.29
CA ARG A 59 -9.30 0.75 7.42
C ARG A 59 -9.79 -0.63 7.03
N VAL A 60 -10.08 -1.48 8.01
CA VAL A 60 -10.85 -2.70 7.79
C VAL A 60 -12.33 -2.41 8.02
N ASP A 61 -13.20 -2.90 7.14
CA ASP A 61 -14.66 -2.86 7.26
C ASP A 61 -15.21 -4.27 7.00
N GLY A 62 -15.60 -4.95 8.09
CA GLY A 62 -15.91 -6.37 8.04
C GLY A 62 -14.74 -7.17 7.47
N PRO A 63 -14.92 -7.86 6.33
CA PRO A 63 -13.87 -8.70 5.77
C PRO A 63 -12.99 -7.99 4.72
N ASP A 64 -13.18 -6.69 4.53
CA ASP A 64 -12.54 -5.93 3.46
C ASP A 64 -11.56 -4.89 4.04
N LEU A 65 -10.43 -4.73 3.36
CA LEU A 65 -9.49 -3.64 3.51
C LEU A 65 -9.89 -2.52 2.55
N ILE A 66 -10.21 -1.34 3.11
CA ILE A 66 -10.70 -0.18 2.38
C ILE A 66 -9.60 0.89 2.30
N CYS A 67 -9.26 1.30 1.09
CA CYS A 67 -8.34 2.39 0.84
C CYS A 67 -8.87 3.73 1.42
N GLY A 68 -8.01 4.46 2.13
CA GLY A 68 -8.36 5.69 2.85
C GLY A 68 -8.72 6.90 1.97
N VAL A 69 -8.61 6.81 0.65
CA VAL A 69 -8.88 7.95 -0.27
C VAL A 69 -10.18 7.78 -1.03
N HIS A 70 -10.24 6.84 -1.98
CA HIS A 70 -11.41 6.66 -2.86
C HIS A 70 -12.31 5.49 -2.45
N GLY A 71 -12.03 4.84 -1.31
CA GLY A 71 -12.85 3.74 -0.80
C GLY A 71 -12.71 2.41 -1.56
N TRP A 72 -11.68 2.25 -2.40
CA TRP A 72 -11.42 1.00 -3.10
C TRP A 72 -11.22 -0.14 -2.12
N ASP A 73 -11.89 -1.26 -2.37
CA ASP A 73 -11.90 -2.42 -1.48
C ASP A 73 -11.02 -3.55 -2.00
N TYR A 74 -10.47 -4.29 -1.05
CA TYR A 74 -9.82 -5.57 -1.27
C TYR A 74 -10.18 -6.51 -0.12
N ARG A 75 -10.43 -7.77 -0.43
CA ARG A 75 -10.57 -8.82 0.58
C ARG A 75 -9.33 -8.89 1.46
N ARG A 76 -9.50 -8.81 2.79
CA ARG A 76 -8.35 -8.85 3.72
C ARG A 76 -7.58 -10.16 3.67
N ASP A 77 -8.26 -11.26 3.39
CA ASP A 77 -7.70 -12.62 3.37
C ASP A 77 -6.99 -13.00 2.05
N THR A 78 -7.45 -12.44 0.93
CA THR A 78 -7.05 -12.86 -0.43
C THR A 78 -6.48 -11.74 -1.27
N GLY A 79 -6.74 -10.48 -0.92
CA GLY A 79 -6.33 -9.31 -1.69
C GLY A 79 -7.17 -9.02 -2.93
N ILE A 80 -8.21 -9.82 -3.22
CA ILE A 80 -9.07 -9.65 -4.40
C ILE A 80 -10.07 -8.52 -4.15
N SER A 81 -10.23 -7.57 -5.07
CA SER A 81 -11.30 -6.57 -4.99
C SER A 81 -12.66 -7.20 -5.27
N ALA A 82 -13.67 -6.89 -4.46
CA ALA A 82 -15.05 -7.32 -4.70
C ALA A 82 -15.71 -6.53 -5.85
N TYR A 83 -15.19 -5.33 -6.14
CA TYR A 83 -15.65 -4.50 -7.25
C TYR A 83 -15.13 -5.01 -8.60
N ASN A 84 -13.85 -5.42 -8.66
CA ASN A 84 -13.20 -5.92 -9.87
C ASN A 84 -12.26 -7.09 -9.53
N ASN A 85 -12.70 -8.32 -9.80
CA ASN A 85 -11.92 -9.51 -9.47
C ASN A 85 -10.59 -9.63 -10.24
N ASP A 86 -10.42 -8.90 -11.34
CA ASP A 86 -9.13 -8.83 -12.06
C ASP A 86 -8.09 -7.98 -11.29
N GLU A 87 -8.53 -7.16 -10.33
CA GLU A 87 -7.69 -6.41 -9.42
C GLU A 87 -7.48 -7.16 -8.11
N ALA A 88 -6.33 -7.81 -8.01
CA ALA A 88 -5.91 -8.55 -6.83
C ALA A 88 -4.54 -8.07 -6.34
N LEU A 89 -4.48 -7.67 -5.06
CA LEU A 89 -3.21 -7.44 -4.38
C LEU A 89 -2.46 -8.76 -4.30
N HIS A 90 -1.15 -8.72 -4.57
CA HIS A 90 -0.31 -9.90 -4.34
C HIS A 90 -0.31 -10.24 -2.84
N ARG A 91 -0.69 -11.47 -2.50
CA ARG A 91 -0.56 -12.01 -1.14
C ARG A 91 0.78 -12.72 -1.03
N PHE A 92 1.64 -12.21 -0.15
CA PHE A 92 2.93 -12.80 0.13
C PHE A 92 2.79 -13.97 1.11
N HIS A 93 3.68 -14.95 0.99
CA HIS A 93 3.78 -16.00 1.97
C HIS A 93 4.29 -15.43 3.30
N SER A 94 3.52 -15.64 4.37
CA SER A 94 3.83 -15.17 5.71
C SER A 94 3.48 -16.21 6.77
N TRP A 95 4.19 -16.13 7.90
CA TRP A 95 3.91 -16.95 9.08
C TRP A 95 4.34 -16.22 10.35
N VAL A 96 3.81 -16.68 11.49
CA VAL A 96 4.20 -16.20 12.82
C VAL A 96 5.08 -17.24 13.48
N ASP A 97 6.23 -16.83 14.00
CA ASP A 97 7.12 -17.68 14.80
C ASP A 97 7.73 -16.85 15.94
N GLU A 98 7.80 -17.43 17.13
CA GLU A 98 8.33 -16.79 18.35
C GLU A 98 7.82 -15.34 18.60
N GLY A 99 6.55 -15.05 18.26
CA GLY A 99 5.95 -13.71 18.46
C GLY A 99 6.31 -12.68 17.39
N GLN A 100 6.85 -13.11 16.25
CA GLN A 100 7.28 -12.26 15.14
C GLN A 100 6.61 -12.72 13.84
N VAL A 101 6.19 -11.75 13.00
CA VAL A 101 5.72 -12.04 11.64
C VAL A 101 6.90 -12.07 10.69
N PHE A 102 6.97 -13.13 9.90
CA PHE A 102 7.98 -13.33 8.87
C PHE A 102 7.35 -13.44 7.48
N VAL A 103 8.17 -13.15 6.47
CA VAL A 103 7.89 -13.38 5.06
C VAL A 103 9.04 -14.10 4.37
N ASP A 104 8.80 -14.66 3.17
CA ASP A 104 9.86 -15.22 2.33
C ASP A 104 10.53 -14.13 1.47
N LEU A 105 11.76 -13.75 1.83
CA LEU A 105 12.52 -12.74 1.10
C LEU A 105 12.83 -13.14 -0.36
N ASP A 106 12.94 -14.45 -0.66
CA ASP A 106 13.16 -14.91 -2.03
C ASP A 106 11.94 -14.63 -2.92
N GLU A 107 10.73 -14.71 -2.35
CA GLU A 107 9.47 -14.35 -3.03
C GLU A 107 9.46 -12.84 -3.32
N PHE A 108 9.80 -12.02 -2.34
CA PHE A 108 9.86 -10.57 -2.50
C PHE A 108 10.82 -10.13 -3.59
N GLU A 109 12.06 -10.63 -3.58
CA GLU A 109 13.05 -10.27 -4.59
C GLU A 109 12.62 -10.69 -6.00
N THR A 110 11.96 -11.84 -6.13
CA THR A 110 11.42 -12.32 -7.42
C THR A 110 10.26 -11.46 -7.90
N TRP A 111 9.32 -11.16 -7.00
CA TRP A 111 8.14 -10.36 -7.31
C TRP A 111 8.52 -8.91 -7.64
N GLU A 112 9.45 -8.32 -6.89
CA GLU A 112 9.96 -6.96 -7.08
C GLU A 112 10.65 -6.81 -8.45
N GLN A 113 11.42 -7.81 -8.89
CA GLN A 113 12.03 -7.79 -10.22
C GLN A 113 10.99 -7.80 -11.35
N ALA A 114 9.89 -8.55 -11.17
CA ALA A 114 8.78 -8.56 -12.13
C ALA A 114 7.90 -7.31 -12.03
N ASN A 115 7.87 -6.65 -10.86
CA ASN A 115 7.01 -5.52 -10.53
C ASN A 115 7.85 -4.38 -9.92
N PRO A 116 8.68 -3.68 -10.71
CA PRO A 116 9.54 -2.63 -10.20
C PRO A 116 8.72 -1.49 -9.61
N GLN A 117 9.07 -1.06 -8.39
CA GLN A 117 8.31 -0.03 -7.67
C GLN A 117 8.59 1.37 -8.25
N PRO A 118 7.56 2.18 -8.55
CA PRO A 118 7.72 3.48 -9.21
C PRO A 118 8.10 4.63 -8.26
N TYR A 119 8.48 4.32 -7.01
CA TYR A 119 8.65 5.31 -5.95
C TYR A 119 10.13 5.58 -5.63
N ASP A 120 10.64 6.74 -6.04
CA ASP A 120 11.97 7.21 -5.64
C ASP A 120 11.89 7.91 -4.28
N ARG A 121 12.08 7.13 -3.20
CA ARG A 121 12.01 7.64 -1.83
C ARG A 121 13.14 8.62 -1.48
N SER A 122 14.16 8.75 -2.32
CA SER A 122 15.23 9.74 -2.15
C SER A 122 14.86 11.11 -2.73
N ALA A 123 13.90 11.16 -3.66
CA ALA A 123 13.40 12.38 -4.26
C ALA A 123 12.37 13.09 -3.38
N TYR A 124 12.31 14.42 -3.48
CA TYR A 124 11.24 15.21 -2.89
C TYR A 124 9.88 14.74 -3.43
N GLN A 125 8.96 14.39 -2.53
CA GLN A 125 7.63 13.83 -2.82
C GLN A 125 7.62 12.46 -3.53
N GLY A 126 8.75 11.78 -3.74
CA GLY A 126 8.77 10.53 -4.52
C GLY A 126 8.01 9.36 -3.88
N GLU A 127 7.83 9.39 -2.56
CA GLU A 127 6.95 8.48 -1.79
C GLU A 127 5.46 8.62 -2.17
N PHE A 128 5.08 9.80 -2.65
CA PHE A 128 3.72 10.21 -3.01
C PHE A 128 3.58 10.39 -4.53
N ALA A 129 4.48 9.78 -5.30
CA ALA A 129 4.35 9.78 -6.76
C ALA A 129 3.01 9.16 -7.16
N ASP A 130 2.34 9.79 -8.12
CA ASP A 130 1.15 9.28 -8.77
C ASP A 130 1.53 8.83 -10.19
N PRO A 131 1.93 7.56 -10.37
CA PRO A 131 2.40 7.07 -11.66
C PRO A 131 1.25 6.87 -12.66
N HIS A 132 0.00 6.81 -12.19
CA HIS A 132 -1.16 6.52 -13.02
C HIS A 132 -1.73 7.79 -13.64
N GLY A 133 -1.98 8.84 -12.83
CA GLY A 133 -2.74 10.02 -13.26
C GLY A 133 -4.20 9.68 -13.61
N ALA A 134 -5.18 10.49 -13.21
CA ALA A 134 -6.57 10.18 -13.53
C ALA A 134 -7.45 11.44 -13.62
N PRO A 135 -8.52 11.42 -14.43
CA PRO A 135 -9.44 12.56 -14.56
C PRO A 135 -10.09 12.99 -13.24
N GLU A 136 -10.23 12.07 -12.28
CA GLU A 136 -10.79 12.29 -10.95
C GLU A 136 -9.86 13.14 -10.07
N GLU A 137 -8.57 13.17 -10.37
CA GLU A 137 -7.54 13.93 -9.64
C GLU A 137 -6.75 14.88 -10.57
N PRO A 138 -7.42 15.86 -11.22
CA PRO A 138 -6.85 16.63 -12.33
C PRO A 138 -5.73 17.60 -11.91
N HIS A 139 -5.54 17.81 -10.60
CA HIS A 139 -4.65 18.84 -10.06
C HIS A 139 -3.43 18.30 -9.31
N VAL A 140 -3.30 16.97 -9.13
CA VAL A 140 -2.20 16.36 -8.35
C VAL A 140 -0.84 16.81 -8.87
N ARG A 141 -0.63 16.76 -10.19
CA ARG A 141 0.61 17.20 -10.81
C ARG A 141 0.89 18.70 -10.58
N THR A 142 -0.14 19.54 -10.68
CA THR A 142 0.01 20.99 -10.43
C THR A 142 0.41 21.24 -8.97
N ILE A 143 -0.22 20.54 -8.02
CA ILE A 143 0.11 20.62 -6.59
C ILE A 143 1.56 20.21 -6.34
N GLN A 144 2.01 19.08 -6.90
CA GLN A 144 3.40 18.62 -6.77
C GLN A 144 4.40 19.63 -7.34
N VAL A 145 4.14 20.20 -8.52
CA VAL A 145 4.98 21.24 -9.11
C VAL A 145 5.08 22.47 -8.21
N MET A 146 3.94 22.95 -7.68
CA MET A 146 3.93 24.10 -6.77
C MET A 146 4.68 23.82 -5.46
N ALA A 147 4.49 22.64 -4.89
CA ALA A 147 5.17 22.21 -3.67
C ALA A 147 6.69 22.10 -3.86
N ALA A 148 7.15 21.68 -5.03
CA ALA A 148 8.56 21.66 -5.41
C ALA A 148 9.15 23.05 -5.72
N GLY A 149 8.38 24.13 -5.53
CA GLY A 149 8.79 25.51 -5.82
C GLY A 149 8.69 25.89 -7.30
N GLY A 150 8.06 25.05 -8.13
CA GLY A 150 7.74 25.36 -9.52
C GLY A 150 6.56 26.32 -9.64
N GLY A 151 6.40 26.94 -10.82
CA GLY A 151 5.32 27.90 -11.09
C GLY A 151 5.63 29.35 -10.71
N GLY A 152 6.78 29.64 -10.08
CA GLY A 152 7.15 30.98 -9.65
C GLY A 152 6.39 31.47 -8.42
N SER A 153 6.79 32.61 -7.83
CA SER A 153 6.24 33.11 -6.56
C SER A 153 4.74 33.38 -6.55
N HIS A 154 4.12 33.46 -7.73
CA HIS A 154 2.69 33.72 -7.90
C HIS A 154 1.92 32.56 -8.54
N GLY A 155 2.58 31.42 -8.77
CA GLY A 155 2.01 30.30 -9.52
C GLY A 155 1.85 30.60 -11.02
N ALA A 156 1.18 29.69 -11.73
CA ALA A 156 0.95 29.84 -13.17
C ALA A 156 0.12 31.10 -13.48
N MET A 157 0.72 32.07 -14.17
CA MET A 157 0.05 33.32 -14.57
C MET A 157 -0.44 33.23 -16.02
N GLY A 158 -1.68 33.64 -16.26
CA GLY A 158 -2.19 33.89 -17.60
C GLY A 158 -1.86 35.29 -18.10
N ALA A 159 -1.81 35.48 -19.42
CA ALA A 159 -1.76 36.83 -19.99
C ALA A 159 -3.07 37.56 -19.68
N MET A 160 -2.97 38.72 -19.02
CA MET A 160 -4.08 39.66 -18.96
C MET A 160 -4.11 40.38 -20.31
N GLY A 161 -5.24 40.30 -21.02
CA GLY A 161 -5.42 40.85 -22.37
C GLY A 161 -5.19 42.36 -22.47
#